data_AF-A0A6V7I5X1-F1
#
_entry.id   AF-A0A6V7I5X1-F1
#
_cell.length_a   1.000
_cell.length_b   1.000
_cell.length_c   1.000
_cell.angle_alpha   90.00
_cell.angle_beta   90.00
_cell.angle_gamma   90.00
#
_symmetry.space_group_name_H-M   'P 1'
#
loop_
_entity.id
_entity.type
_entity.pdbx_description
1 polymer ?
#
loop_
_entity_poly.entity_id
_entity_poly.type
_entity_poly.pdbx_seq_one_letter_code
_entity_poly.pdbx_strand_id
1 'polypeptide(L)' 'MKALWRILLLIIVLWAGYDVCKGDFKQPSIVVAVLVRNKEHTLPYFLTLFGGLEYPKERISL' A
#
# COMPACT_ATOMS: atom_id res chain seq x y z
N MET A 1 27.01 5.81 35.70
CA MET A 1 27.54 5.78 34.31
C MET A 1 27.15 4.51 33.53
N LYS A 2 27.34 3.30 34.08
CA LYS A 2 27.02 2.03 33.38
C LYS A 2 25.53 1.82 33.03
N ALA A 3 24.62 2.30 33.90
CA ALA A 3 23.17 2.21 33.66
C ALA A 3 22.70 3.14 32.53
N LEU A 4 23.27 4.34 32.42
CA LEU A 4 22.96 5.30 31.36
C LEU A 4 23.32 4.76 29.97
N TRP A 5 24.46 4.08 29.86
CA TRP A 5 24.90 3.42 28.63
C TRP A 5 23.94 2.31 28.17
N ARG A 6 23.41 1.53 29.12
CA ARG A 6 22.43 0.48 28.82
C ARG A 6 21.12 1.06 28.29
N ILE A 7 20.67 2.18 28.86
CA ILE A 7 19.44 2.86 28.42
C ILE A 7 19.63 3.42 27.00
N LEU A 8 20.77 4.05 26.71
CA LEU A 8 21.08 4.53 25.36
C LEU A 8 21.12 3.39 24.33
N LEU A 9 21.70 2.24 24.67
CA LEU A 9 21.69 1.07 23.79
C LEU A 9 20.27 0.55 23.51
N LEU A 10 19.41 0.50 24.54
CA LEU A 10 18.01 0.07 24.36
C LEU A 10 17.24 1.03 23.45
N ILE A 11 17.45 2.34 23.61
CA ILE A 11 16.83 3.36 22.74
C ILE A 11 17.28 3.13 21.29
N ILE A 12 18.57 2.98 21.03
CA ILE A 12 19.09 2.76 19.67
C ILE A 12 18.48 1.50 19.02
N VAL A 13 18.36 0.40 19.76
CA VAL A 13 17.74 -0.85 19.27
C VAL A 13 16.25 -0.65 18.94
N LEU A 14 15.53 0.10 19.78
CA LEU A 14 14.12 0.42 19.55
C LEU A 14 13.91 1.28 18.29
N TRP A 15 14.76 2.30 18.08
CA TRP A 15 14.70 3.14 16.88
C TRP A 15 15.04 2.38 15.60
N ALA A 16 16.03 1.49 15.64
CA ALA A 16 16.39 0.65 14.49
C ALA A 16 15.26 -0.30 14.08
N GLY A 17 14.49 -0.83 15.04
CA GLY A 17 13.35 -1.71 14.75
C GLY A 17 12.17 -0.99 14.09
N TYR A 18 11.95 0.30 14.39
CA TYR A 18 10.85 1.07 13.82
C TYR A 18 10.99 1.30 12.30
N ASP A 19 12.22 1.48 11.82
CA ASP A 19 12.50 1.71 10.39
C ASP A 19 12.29 0.43 9.55
N VAL A 20 12.70 -0.73 10.06
CA VAL A 20 12.55 -2.03 9.37
C VAL A 20 11.08 -2.41 9.16
N CYS A 21 10.20 -2.10 10.12
CA CYS A 21 8.75 -2.36 9.98
C CYS A 21 8.05 -1.40 9.02
N LYS A 22 8.69 -0.26 8.66
CA LYS A 22 8.23 0.71 7.67
C LYS A 22 8.86 0.47 6.29
N GLY A 23 9.28 -0.75 5.99
CA GLY A 23 9.54 -1.13 4.60
C GLY A 23 8.28 -0.89 3.79
N ASP A 24 8.20 0.27 3.12
CA ASP A 24 7.13 0.64 2.20
C ASP A 24 7.23 -0.29 0.99
N PHE A 25 6.70 -1.51 1.14
CA PHE A 25 6.55 -2.45 0.05
C PHE A 25 5.60 -1.81 -0.96
N LYS A 26 6.20 -1.19 -1.97
CA LYS A 26 5.48 -0.59 -3.09
C LYS A 26 4.59 -1.66 -3.70
N GLN A 27 3.27 -1.44 -3.63
CA GLN A 27 2.31 -2.30 -4.28
C GLN A 27 2.56 -2.33 -5.80
N PRO A 28 2.38 -3.47 -6.48
CA PRO A 28 2.74 -3.61 -7.89
C PRO A 28 1.94 -2.66 -8.78
N SER A 29 2.48 -2.27 -9.94
CA SER A 29 1.66 -1.60 -10.96
C SER A 29 0.86 -2.64 -11.73
N ILE A 30 -0.44 -2.42 -11.90
CA ILE A 30 -1.34 -3.37 -12.56
C ILE A 30 -2.02 -2.74 -13.78
N VAL A 31 -2.24 -3.56 -14.80
CA VAL A 31 -3.04 -3.21 -15.98
C VAL A 31 -4.33 -4.02 -15.95
N VAL A 32 -5.48 -3.37 -16.08
CA VAL A 32 -6.80 -4.00 -16.00
C VAL A 32 -7.53 -3.84 -17.33
N ALA A 33 -7.51 -4.87 -18.15
CA ALA A 33 -8.28 -4.90 -19.40
C ALA A 33 -9.74 -5.29 -19.13
N VAL A 34 -10.68 -4.42 -19.48
CA VAL A 34 -12.12 -4.66 -19.29
C VAL A 34 -12.78 -4.93 -20.64
N LEU A 35 -13.21 -6.18 -20.87
CA LEU A 35 -13.98 -6.53 -22.06
C LEU A 35 -15.48 -6.42 -21.78
N VAL A 36 -16.13 -5.41 -22.35
CA VAL A 36 -17.57 -5.19 -22.24
C VAL A 36 -18.25 -5.63 -23.52
N ARG A 37 -19.15 -6.62 -23.44
CA ARG A 37 -20.02 -7.03 -24.56
C ARG A 37 -21.48 -6.93 -24.16
N ASN A 38 -22.29 -6.24 -24.97
CA ASN A 38 -23.75 -6.20 -24.87
C ASN A 38 -24.33 -5.89 -23.47
N LYS A 39 -23.62 -5.11 -22.65
CA LYS A 39 -24.03 -4.77 -21.27
C LYS A 39 -23.57 -3.40 -20.80
N GLU A 40 -23.66 -2.42 -21.69
CA GLU A 40 -23.21 -1.04 -21.47
C GLU A 40 -23.87 -0.40 -20.23
N HIS A 41 -25.13 -0.73 -19.93
CA HIS A 41 -25.85 -0.22 -18.76
C HIS A 41 -25.28 -0.68 -17.40
N THR A 42 -24.47 -1.74 -17.36
CA THR A 42 -23.79 -2.19 -16.13
C THR A 42 -22.37 -1.66 -15.99
N LEU A 43 -21.81 -1.09 -17.06
CA LEU A 43 -20.44 -0.56 -17.07
C LEU A 43 -20.25 0.59 -16.07
N PRO A 44 -21.15 1.59 -15.96
CA PRO A 44 -21.01 2.65 -14.97
C PRO A 44 -20.98 2.12 -13.54
N TYR A 45 -21.81 1.12 -13.23
CA TYR A 45 -21.84 0.47 -11.92
C TYR A 45 -20.52 -0.28 -11.64
N PHE A 46 -20.00 -1.01 -12.63
CA PHE A 46 -18.69 -1.66 -12.52
C PHE A 46 -17.56 -0.66 -12.26
N LEU A 47 -17.50 0.44 -13.02
CA LEU A 47 -16.46 1.46 -12.85
C LEU A 47 -16.57 2.17 -11.49
N THR A 48 -17.78 2.34 -10.96
CA THR A 48 -18.01 2.88 -9.61
C THR A 48 -17.41 1.95 -8.55
N LEU A 49 -17.68 0.64 -8.65
CA LEU A 49 -17.12 -0.35 -7.73
C LEU A 49 -15.59 -0.46 -7.86
N PHE A 50 -15.07 -0.43 -9.09
CA PHE A 50 -13.64 -0.42 -9.36
C PHE A 50 -12.93 0.82 -8.78
N GLY A 51 -13.60 1.98 -8.86
CA GLY A 51 -13.18 3.22 -8.20
C GLY A 51 -13.13 3.09 -6.68
N GLY A 52 -13.98 2.26 -6.08
CA GLY A 52 -14.01 2.02 -4.63
C GLY A 52 -12.93 1.09 -4.07
N LEU A 53 -12.07 0.48 -4.91
CA LEU A 53 -11.00 -0.41 -4.45
C LEU A 53 -9.98 0.35 -3.58
N GLU A 54 -9.61 -0.22 -2.43
CA GLU A 54 -8.52 0.25 -1.57
C GLU A 54 -7.16 -0.11 -2.19
N TYR A 55 -6.85 0.56 -3.29
CA TYR A 55 -5.61 0.41 -4.05
C TYR A 55 -5.17 1.78 -4.59
N PRO A 56 -3.87 2.11 -4.59
CA PRO A 56 -3.33 3.35 -5.11
C PRO A 56 -3.73 3.52 -6.57
N LYS A 57 -4.53 4.56 -6.85
CA LYS A 57 -5.08 4.79 -8.19
C LYS A 57 -3.99 5.16 -9.18
N GLU A 58 -2.92 5.78 -8.71
CA GLU A 58 -1.74 6.09 -9.53
C GLU A 58 -1.02 4.82 -10.06
N ARG A 59 -1.32 3.64 -9.51
CA ARG A 59 -0.69 2.35 -9.88
C ARG A 59 -1.58 1.45 -10.72
N ILE A 60 -2.78 1.92 -11.08
CA ILE A 60 -3.71 1.19 -11.93
C ILE A 60 -3.73 1.85 -13.30
N SER A 61 -3.50 1.06 -14.35
CA SER A 61 -3.79 1.45 -15.73
C SER A 61 -4.95 0.61 -16.24
N LEU A 62 -5.94 1.26 -16.85
CA LEU A 62 -7.12 0.61 -17.42
C LEU A 62 -6.99 0.55 -18.95
#